data_AF-A0A3D8VM20-F1
#
_entry.id   AF-A0A3D8VM20-F1
#
_cell.length_a   1.000
_cell.length_b   1.000
_cell.length_c   1.000
_cell.angle_alpha   90.00
_cell.angle_beta   90.00
_cell.angle_gamma   90.00
#
_symmetry.space_group_name_H-M   'P 1'
#
loop_
_entity.id
_entity.type
_entity.pdbx_description
1 polymer ?
#
loop_
_entity_poly.entity_id
_entity_poly.type
_entity_poly.pdbx_seq_one_letter_code
_entity_poly.pdbx_strand_id
1 'polypeptide(L)'
;MVTNRLQSALDRLEEAHWNLHQMERYYHEADPFRYSLNSFLRVLKEIPQLIQMEMQNEEGFKKWFANQKEILNKDELISDLSEKRNILVHRSMLYPNSEANIGVTEGRGVKLGMTFPMNPSEDSDVLLLRYINAQYNEDEQNDILGILSNEEESLPCIERSWKIPPFDEEILDIATTAWRKVGEVVMNTQKWLGEEPIQTNLECMHASNYVYMKVYPRTLIENIKNDLSNDVDFREILVKLKRLTSK
;
A
#
# COMPACT_ATOMS: atom_id res chain seq x y z
N MET A 1 -29.87 -23.25 10.06
CA MET A 1 -28.56 -22.57 10.09
C MET A 1 -27.76 -23.11 8.92
N VAL A 2 -27.46 -22.29 7.93
CA VAL A 2 -26.50 -22.67 6.90
C VAL A 2 -25.13 -22.60 7.57
N THR A 3 -24.58 -23.75 7.93
CA THR A 3 -23.17 -23.87 8.31
C THR A 3 -22.36 -23.52 7.08
N ASN A 4 -21.83 -22.30 7.03
CA ASN A 4 -20.90 -21.91 5.98
C ASN A 4 -19.64 -22.76 6.15
N ARG A 5 -19.47 -23.78 5.30
CA ARG A 5 -18.42 -24.80 5.45
C ARG A 5 -17.01 -24.21 5.28
N LEU A 6 -16.91 -22.98 4.79
CA LEU A 6 -15.67 -22.24 4.58
C LEU A 6 -15.58 -20.98 5.46
N GLN A 7 -16.25 -20.98 6.62
CA GLN A 7 -16.36 -19.80 7.47
C GLN A 7 -15.00 -19.17 7.79
N SER A 8 -13.99 -19.98 8.14
CA SER A 8 -12.67 -19.48 8.51
C SER A 8 -11.89 -18.97 7.29
N ALA A 9 -12.00 -19.67 6.15
CA ALA A 9 -11.36 -19.21 4.91
C ALA A 9 -11.96 -17.90 4.39
N LEU A 10 -13.28 -17.72 4.51
CA LEU A 10 -13.98 -16.50 4.11
C LEU A 10 -13.64 -15.33 5.03
N ASP A 11 -13.68 -15.54 6.34
CA ASP A 11 -13.26 -14.53 7.33
C ASP A 11 -11.80 -14.09 7.08
N ARG A 12 -10.92 -15.05 6.74
CA ARG A 12 -9.53 -14.74 6.41
C ARG A 12 -9.36 -13.96 5.10
N LEU A 13 -10.22 -14.21 4.11
CA LEU A 13 -10.24 -13.44 2.86
C LEU A 13 -10.69 -11.99 3.10
N GLU A 14 -11.68 -11.79 3.97
CA GLU A 14 -12.10 -10.45 4.42
C GLU A 14 -11.02 -9.75 5.23
N GLU A 15 -10.29 -10.47 6.10
CA GLU A 15 -9.12 -9.91 6.80
C GLU A 15 -8.05 -9.45 5.79
N ALA A 16 -7.79 -10.24 4.74
CA ALA A 16 -6.87 -9.85 3.66
C ALA A 16 -7.36 -8.59 2.94
N HIS A 17 -8.64 -8.52 2.62
CA HIS A 17 -9.26 -7.36 2.00
C HIS A 17 -9.15 -6.11 2.87
N TRP A 18 -9.40 -6.24 4.18
CA TRP A 18 -9.25 -5.15 5.13
C TRP A 18 -7.82 -4.61 5.19
N ASN A 19 -6.81 -5.49 5.12
CA ASN A 19 -5.41 -5.07 5.11
C ASN A 19 -5.04 -4.32 3.82
N LEU A 20 -5.64 -4.64 2.66
CA LEU A 20 -5.46 -3.85 1.43
C LEU A 20 -5.94 -2.40 1.63
N HIS A 21 -7.11 -2.22 2.24
CA HIS A 21 -7.61 -0.89 2.57
C HIS A 21 -6.75 -0.16 3.60
N GLN A 22 -6.12 -0.86 4.54
CA GLN A 22 -5.16 -0.23 5.43
C GLN A 22 -3.90 0.21 4.70
N MET A 23 -3.37 -0.60 3.78
CA MET A 23 -2.24 -0.20 2.92
C MET A 23 -2.59 1.05 2.10
N GLU A 24 -3.78 1.08 1.51
CA GLU A 24 -4.28 2.24 0.76
C GLU A 24 -4.41 3.49 1.66
N ARG A 25 -5.06 3.35 2.81
CA ARG A 25 -5.26 4.46 3.76
C ARG A 25 -3.96 5.07 4.23
N TYR A 26 -2.98 4.22 4.53
CA TYR A 26 -1.71 4.61 5.12
C TYR A 26 -0.58 4.67 4.09
N TYR A 27 -0.89 4.80 2.80
CA TYR A 27 0.10 4.69 1.72
C TYR A 27 1.31 5.63 1.88
N HIS A 28 1.10 6.82 2.45
CA HIS A 28 2.13 7.82 2.72
C HIS A 28 2.77 7.73 4.12
N GLU A 29 2.28 6.84 4.98
CA GLU A 29 2.78 6.55 6.33
C GLU A 29 3.52 5.21 6.33
N ALA A 30 4.85 5.25 6.42
CA ALA A 30 5.71 4.12 6.15
C ALA A 30 5.48 2.92 7.07
N ASP A 31 5.36 3.16 8.37
CA ASP A 31 5.21 2.09 9.36
C ASP A 31 3.86 1.37 9.23
N PRO A 32 2.70 2.06 9.31
CA PRO A 32 1.42 1.40 9.16
C PRO A 32 1.28 0.72 7.80
N PHE A 33 1.75 1.33 6.71
CA PHE A 33 1.78 0.70 5.39
C PHE A 33 2.51 -0.64 5.39
N ARG A 34 3.76 -0.66 5.88
CA ARG A 34 4.58 -1.87 5.94
C ARG A 34 3.97 -2.92 6.85
N TYR A 35 3.34 -2.53 7.96
CA TYR A 35 2.68 -3.47 8.86
C TYR A 35 1.46 -4.11 8.22
N SER A 36 0.60 -3.31 7.57
CA SER A 36 -0.57 -3.79 6.84
C SER A 36 -0.19 -4.71 5.68
N LEU A 37 0.87 -4.38 4.94
CA LEU A 37 1.41 -5.24 3.90
C LEU A 37 1.92 -6.59 4.43
N ASN A 38 2.70 -6.58 5.52
CA ASN A 38 3.18 -7.82 6.12
C ASN A 38 2.02 -8.68 6.64
N SER A 39 1.01 -8.03 7.24
CA SER A 39 -0.22 -8.67 7.69
C SER A 39 -0.98 -9.28 6.51
N PHE A 40 -1.19 -8.52 5.43
CA PHE A 40 -1.81 -8.96 4.18
C PHE A 40 -1.16 -10.23 3.63
N LEU A 41 0.17 -10.24 3.47
CA LEU A 41 0.90 -11.39 2.94
C LEU A 41 0.77 -12.64 3.83
N ARG A 42 0.72 -12.44 5.16
CA ARG A 42 0.49 -13.54 6.12
C ARG A 42 -0.90 -14.12 5.95
N VAL A 43 -1.93 -13.28 6.01
CA VAL A 43 -3.33 -13.74 6.00
C VAL A 43 -3.70 -14.37 4.65
N LEU A 44 -3.20 -13.81 3.55
CA LEU A 44 -3.45 -14.33 2.20
C LEU A 44 -2.93 -15.77 2.04
N LYS A 45 -1.76 -16.07 2.60
CA LYS A 45 -1.14 -17.41 2.56
C LYS A 45 -1.89 -18.45 3.40
N GLU A 46 -2.59 -18.01 4.43
CA GLU A 46 -3.33 -18.91 5.33
C GLU A 46 -4.63 -19.41 4.69
N ILE A 47 -5.23 -18.66 3.77
CA ILE A 47 -6.53 -18.99 3.15
C ILE A 47 -6.54 -20.40 2.52
N PRO A 48 -5.60 -20.81 1.63
CA PRO A 48 -5.63 -22.16 1.06
C PRO A 48 -5.41 -23.27 2.10
N GLN A 49 -4.77 -22.97 3.22
CA GLN A 49 -4.58 -23.93 4.31
C GLN A 49 -5.87 -24.13 5.10
N LEU A 50 -6.57 -23.03 5.40
CA LEU A 50 -7.88 -23.06 6.07
C LEU A 50 -8.89 -23.84 5.24
N ILE A 51 -8.98 -23.57 3.93
CA ILE A 51 -9.85 -24.35 3.02
C ILE A 51 -9.54 -25.85 3.13
N GLN A 52 -8.26 -26.24 3.09
CA GLN A 52 -7.88 -27.65 3.19
C GLN A 52 -8.31 -28.29 4.53
N MET A 53 -8.18 -27.55 5.63
CA MET A 53 -8.52 -28.03 6.97
C MET A 53 -10.03 -28.18 7.14
N GLU A 54 -10.81 -27.19 6.71
CA GLU A 54 -12.27 -27.18 6.80
C GLU A 54 -12.90 -28.29 5.95
N MET A 55 -12.30 -28.59 4.81
CA MET A 55 -12.82 -29.54 3.81
C MET A 55 -12.15 -30.93 3.85
N GLN A 56 -11.34 -31.23 4.87
CA GLN A 56 -10.50 -32.44 4.90
C GLN A 56 -11.29 -33.77 4.86
N ASN A 57 -12.55 -33.76 5.31
CA ASN A 57 -13.42 -34.93 5.39
C ASN A 57 -14.36 -35.08 4.19
N GLU A 58 -14.33 -34.14 3.25
CA GLU A 58 -15.22 -34.13 2.09
C GLU A 58 -14.67 -35.07 1.00
N GLU A 59 -15.50 -36.01 0.56
CA GLU A 59 -15.10 -37.02 -0.40
C GLU A 59 -14.70 -36.40 -1.75
N GLY A 60 -13.57 -36.82 -2.31
CA GLY A 60 -13.05 -36.28 -3.57
C GLY A 60 -12.42 -34.89 -3.47
N PHE A 61 -12.63 -34.15 -2.37
CA PHE A 61 -12.14 -32.78 -2.21
C PHE A 61 -10.61 -32.68 -2.30
N LYS A 62 -9.89 -33.54 -1.56
CA LYS A 62 -8.42 -33.52 -1.52
C LYS A 62 -7.79 -33.61 -2.92
N LYS A 63 -8.36 -34.45 -3.79
CA LYS A 63 -7.88 -34.62 -5.17
C LYS A 63 -8.21 -33.39 -6.03
N TRP A 64 -9.42 -32.86 -5.90
CA TRP A 64 -9.83 -31.65 -6.62
C TRP A 64 -9.01 -30.42 -6.19
N PHE A 65 -8.83 -30.22 -4.89
CA PHE A 65 -8.14 -29.06 -4.34
C PHE A 65 -6.63 -29.07 -4.61
N ALA A 66 -6.04 -30.25 -4.80
CA ALA A 66 -4.65 -30.37 -5.25
C ALA A 66 -4.43 -29.63 -6.59
N ASN A 67 -5.40 -29.71 -7.52
CA ASN A 67 -5.32 -28.99 -8.80
C ASN A 67 -5.42 -27.47 -8.60
N GLN A 68 -6.30 -27.00 -7.70
CA GLN A 68 -6.41 -25.57 -7.39
C GLN A 68 -5.12 -25.01 -6.76
N LYS A 69 -4.50 -25.78 -5.85
CA LYS A 69 -3.18 -25.43 -5.30
C LYS A 69 -2.09 -25.43 -6.35
N GLU A 70 -2.13 -26.36 -7.30
CA GLU A 70 -1.15 -26.39 -8.40
C GLU A 70 -1.28 -25.15 -9.29
N ILE A 71 -2.50 -24.69 -9.57
CA ILE A 71 -2.76 -23.44 -10.30
C ILE A 71 -2.14 -22.25 -9.55
N LEU A 72 -2.39 -22.12 -8.24
CA LEU A 72 -1.79 -21.06 -7.42
C LEU A 72 -0.27 -21.15 -7.35
N ASN A 73 0.30 -22.35 -7.23
CA ASN A 73 1.75 -22.53 -7.13
C ASN A 73 2.48 -22.29 -8.45
N LYS A 74 1.81 -22.50 -9.59
CA LYS A 74 2.35 -22.20 -10.93
C LYS A 74 2.25 -20.72 -11.29
N ASP A 75 1.45 -19.96 -10.55
CA ASP A 75 1.36 -18.53 -10.71
C ASP A 75 2.62 -17.87 -10.15
N GLU A 76 3.41 -17.23 -11.01
CA GLU A 76 4.71 -16.64 -10.66
C GLU A 76 4.56 -15.62 -9.53
N LEU A 77 3.53 -14.77 -9.59
CA LEU A 77 3.25 -13.76 -8.56
C LEU A 77 2.94 -14.39 -7.20
N ILE A 78 2.07 -15.40 -7.15
CA ILE A 78 1.73 -16.07 -5.88
C ILE A 78 2.92 -16.86 -5.32
N SER A 79 3.68 -17.52 -6.18
CA SER A 79 4.88 -18.27 -5.80
C SER A 79 5.93 -17.34 -5.17
N ASP A 80 6.25 -16.24 -5.84
CA ASP A 80 7.25 -15.26 -5.41
C ASP A 80 6.84 -14.55 -4.12
N LEU A 81 5.56 -14.16 -3.98
CA LEU A 81 5.04 -13.57 -2.73
C LEU A 81 5.13 -14.57 -1.56
N SER A 82 4.85 -15.85 -1.81
CA SER A 82 4.95 -16.92 -0.82
C SER A 82 6.40 -17.16 -0.39
N GLU A 83 7.34 -17.14 -1.34
CA GLU A 83 8.79 -17.26 -1.08
C GLU A 83 9.29 -16.06 -0.28
N LYS A 84 8.96 -14.84 -0.72
CA LYS A 84 9.29 -13.61 0.00
C LYS A 84 8.81 -13.66 1.42
N ARG A 85 7.54 -14.03 1.67
CA ARG A 85 7.04 -14.22 3.02
C ARG A 85 7.87 -15.22 3.83
N ASN A 86 8.31 -16.33 3.23
CA ASN A 86 9.16 -17.28 3.95
C ASN A 86 10.49 -16.64 4.37
N ILE A 87 11.07 -15.80 3.51
CA ILE A 87 12.26 -14.99 3.86
C ILE A 87 11.92 -14.01 5.00
N LEU A 88 10.75 -13.34 4.94
CA LEU A 88 10.30 -12.38 5.97
C LEU A 88 10.12 -13.02 7.34
N VAL A 89 9.44 -14.16 7.40
CA VAL A 89 9.16 -14.86 8.67
C VAL A 89 10.43 -15.37 9.35
N HIS A 90 11.51 -15.57 8.59
CA HIS A 90 12.78 -16.06 9.13
C HIS A 90 13.86 -14.97 9.33
N ARG A 91 13.74 -13.77 8.75
CA ARG A 91 14.88 -12.81 8.71
C ARG A 91 14.59 -11.34 9.05
N SER A 92 13.36 -10.81 8.97
CA SER A 92 12.90 -9.46 9.43
C SER A 92 11.67 -8.98 8.63
N MET A 93 11.09 -7.81 8.96
CA MET A 93 9.98 -7.18 8.22
C MET A 93 10.32 -6.89 6.75
N LEU A 94 9.31 -6.86 5.87
CA LEU A 94 9.51 -6.49 4.46
C LEU A 94 9.91 -5.01 4.36
N TYR A 95 11.06 -4.76 3.72
CA TYR A 95 11.50 -3.44 3.28
C TYR A 95 11.30 -3.37 1.77
N PRO A 96 10.12 -2.90 1.30
CA PRO A 96 9.92 -2.64 -0.12
C PRO A 96 10.85 -1.51 -0.56
N ASN A 97 11.21 -1.43 -1.84
CA ASN A 97 11.83 -0.23 -2.38
C ASN A 97 10.80 0.90 -2.37
N SER A 98 11.21 2.10 -2.00
CA SER A 98 10.36 3.28 -2.03
C SER A 98 11.04 4.38 -2.83
N GLU A 99 10.30 4.98 -3.73
CA GLU A 99 10.70 6.17 -4.48
C GLU A 99 9.62 7.22 -4.32
N ALA A 100 10.01 8.49 -4.40
CA ALA A 100 9.06 9.59 -4.32
C ALA A 100 9.45 10.72 -5.26
N ASN A 101 8.45 11.27 -5.95
CA ASN A 101 8.56 12.48 -6.73
C ASN A 101 7.96 13.63 -5.93
N ILE A 102 8.77 14.63 -5.61
CA ILE A 102 8.33 15.88 -5.00
C ILE A 102 8.19 16.95 -6.07
N GLY A 103 7.07 17.66 -6.07
CA GLY A 103 6.74 18.57 -7.16
C GLY A 103 5.48 19.39 -6.93
N VAL A 104 4.91 19.86 -8.02
CA VAL A 104 3.62 20.56 -8.08
C VAL A 104 2.63 19.85 -9.00
N THR A 105 1.34 19.97 -8.73
CA THR A 105 0.24 19.31 -9.44
C THR A 105 -0.94 20.25 -9.69
N GLU A 106 -1.73 19.95 -10.72
CA GLU A 106 -3.06 20.54 -10.98
C GLU A 106 -4.18 19.49 -10.84
N GLY A 107 -3.89 18.37 -10.18
CA GLY A 107 -4.86 17.31 -9.86
C GLY A 107 -4.93 16.15 -10.86
N ARG A 108 -4.17 16.18 -11.97
CA ARG A 108 -4.11 15.09 -12.96
C ARG A 108 -2.84 14.22 -12.88
N GLY A 109 -1.86 14.62 -12.08
CA GLY A 109 -0.52 14.05 -12.07
C GLY A 109 0.51 15.10 -11.68
N VAL A 110 1.73 14.68 -11.40
CA VAL A 110 2.84 15.62 -11.16
C VAL A 110 3.11 16.39 -12.46
N LYS A 111 2.99 17.72 -12.39
CA LYS A 111 3.22 18.63 -13.53
C LYS A 111 4.70 18.92 -13.71
N LEU A 112 5.38 19.19 -12.61
CA LEU A 112 6.81 19.42 -12.52
C LEU A 112 7.29 18.86 -11.18
N GLY A 113 8.39 18.11 -11.19
CA GLY A 113 8.92 17.52 -9.98
C GLY A 113 10.26 16.82 -10.19
N MET A 114 10.84 16.37 -9.08
CA MET A 114 12.10 15.64 -9.05
C MET A 114 11.92 14.35 -8.26
N THR A 115 12.45 13.25 -8.80
CA THR A 115 12.43 11.94 -8.13
C THR A 115 13.60 11.80 -7.19
N PHE A 116 13.32 11.31 -5.98
CA PHE A 116 14.30 11.00 -4.95
C PHE A 116 14.13 9.55 -4.49
N PRO A 117 15.24 8.84 -4.21
CA PRO A 117 15.16 7.59 -3.47
C PRO A 117 14.63 7.91 -2.07
N MET A 118 13.65 7.14 -1.62
CA MET A 118 13.00 7.35 -0.33
C MET A 118 13.28 6.17 0.59
N ASN A 119 13.63 6.44 1.85
CA ASN A 119 13.77 5.35 2.80
C ASN A 119 12.37 4.73 3.04
N PRO A 120 12.23 3.39 2.94
CA PRO A 120 10.95 2.70 3.20
C PRO A 120 10.41 2.88 4.62
N SER A 121 11.20 3.44 5.53
CA SER A 121 10.82 3.74 6.93
C SER A 121 10.51 5.23 7.15
N GLU A 122 10.52 6.04 6.10
CA GLU A 122 10.20 7.47 6.17
C GLU A 122 8.80 7.74 5.59
N ASP A 123 8.05 8.62 6.25
CA ASP A 123 6.77 9.12 5.76
C ASP A 123 6.99 10.17 4.66
N SER A 124 6.04 10.33 3.74
CA SER A 124 6.14 11.34 2.67
C SER A 124 6.34 12.75 3.22
N ASP A 125 5.73 13.04 4.35
CA ASP A 125 5.83 14.32 5.06
C ASP A 125 7.27 14.70 5.45
N VAL A 126 8.11 13.71 5.72
CA VAL A 126 9.53 13.92 6.02
C VAL A 126 10.27 14.44 4.78
N LEU A 127 9.93 13.93 3.60
CA LEU A 127 10.53 14.39 2.34
C LEU A 127 10.13 15.84 2.03
N LEU A 128 8.87 16.21 2.20
CA LEU A 128 8.41 17.59 2.02
C LEU A 128 9.18 18.53 2.94
N LEU A 129 9.25 18.19 4.23
CA LEU A 129 9.91 19.04 5.21
C LEU A 129 11.42 19.15 4.97
N ARG A 130 12.08 18.05 4.56
CA ARG A 130 13.49 18.07 4.14
C ARG A 130 13.72 18.98 2.94
N TYR A 131 12.84 18.95 1.94
CA TYR A 131 12.94 19.82 0.78
C TYR A 131 12.81 21.30 1.19
N ILE A 132 11.77 21.65 1.94
CA ILE A 132 11.55 23.04 2.40
C ILE A 132 12.73 23.50 3.25
N ASN A 133 13.21 22.67 4.18
CA ASN A 133 14.36 23.01 5.02
C ASN A 133 15.65 23.19 4.21
N ALA A 134 15.90 22.38 3.18
CA ALA A 134 17.06 22.55 2.31
C ALA A 134 16.99 23.88 1.53
N GLN A 135 15.82 24.19 0.97
CA GLN A 135 15.58 25.42 0.22
C GLN A 135 15.43 26.67 1.09
N TYR A 136 15.22 26.53 2.40
CA TYR A 136 15.20 27.66 3.34
C TYR A 136 16.61 28.09 3.76
N ASN A 137 17.55 27.13 3.81
CA ASN A 137 18.95 27.38 4.19
C ASN A 137 19.81 27.87 3.00
N GLU A 138 19.29 27.77 1.78
CA GLU A 138 19.82 28.37 0.56
C GLU A 138 18.88 29.52 0.18
N ASP A 139 19.35 30.65 -0.36
CA ASP A 139 18.46 31.79 -0.67
C ASP A 139 17.19 31.35 -1.45
N GLU A 140 16.00 31.87 -1.08
CA GLU A 140 14.68 31.46 -1.63
C GLU A 140 14.59 31.44 -3.18
N GLN A 141 15.52 32.10 -3.87
CA GLN A 141 15.61 32.13 -5.34
C GLN A 141 15.99 30.78 -5.97
N ASN A 142 16.31 29.74 -5.19
CA ASN A 142 16.70 28.42 -5.69
C ASN A 142 15.55 27.40 -5.78
N ASP A 143 14.30 27.78 -5.48
CA ASP A 143 13.13 26.89 -5.64
C ASP A 143 12.75 26.67 -7.12
N ILE A 144 13.53 25.85 -7.80
CA ILE A 144 13.38 25.52 -9.23
C ILE A 144 12.03 24.84 -9.52
N LEU A 145 11.40 24.22 -8.52
CA LEU A 145 10.15 23.48 -8.67
C LEU A 145 8.90 24.34 -8.41
N GLY A 146 9.04 25.58 -7.95
CA GLY A 146 7.91 26.44 -7.60
C GLY A 146 7.10 25.94 -6.40
N ILE A 147 7.64 25.04 -5.58
CA ILE A 147 6.97 24.45 -4.40
C ILE A 147 6.77 25.46 -3.26
N LEU A 148 7.68 26.42 -3.14
CA LEU A 148 7.66 27.50 -2.16
C LEU A 148 7.03 28.78 -2.71
N SER A 149 6.78 28.85 -4.02
CA SER A 149 6.11 30.00 -4.66
C SER A 149 4.66 30.13 -4.21
N ASN A 150 4.24 31.37 -3.94
CA ASN A 150 2.87 31.73 -3.58
C ASN A 150 2.03 32.17 -4.79
N GLU A 151 2.64 32.32 -5.96
CA GLU A 151 1.99 32.88 -7.16
C GLU A 151 1.49 31.79 -8.13
N GLU A 152 1.77 30.52 -7.84
CA GLU A 152 1.36 29.41 -8.71
C GLU A 152 -0.01 28.83 -8.32
N GLU A 153 -0.89 28.66 -9.32
CA GLU A 153 -2.15 27.93 -9.17
C GLU A 153 -1.93 26.42 -8.90
N SER A 154 -0.76 25.89 -9.25
CA SER A 154 -0.39 24.51 -8.96
C SER A 154 -0.19 24.30 -7.46
N LEU A 155 -0.50 23.10 -6.96
CA LEU A 155 -0.36 22.74 -5.55
C LEU A 155 0.87 21.86 -5.32
N PRO A 156 1.64 22.05 -4.23
CA PRO A 156 2.71 21.15 -3.86
C PRO A 156 2.20 19.73 -3.63
N CYS A 157 2.95 18.74 -4.08
CA CYS A 157 2.60 17.34 -3.91
C CYS A 157 3.81 16.43 -3.75
N ILE A 158 3.56 15.27 -3.17
CA ILE A 158 4.45 14.11 -3.21
C ILE A 158 3.70 12.97 -3.86
N GLU A 159 4.24 12.44 -4.95
CA GLU A 159 3.84 11.16 -5.51
C GLU A 159 4.82 10.09 -5.03
N ARG A 160 4.32 9.01 -4.42
CA ARG A 160 5.13 7.92 -3.87
C ARG A 160 4.83 6.62 -4.61
N SER A 161 5.85 5.79 -4.81
CA SER A 161 5.71 4.42 -5.30
C SER A 161 6.42 3.44 -4.38
N TRP A 162 5.80 2.28 -4.17
CA TRP A 162 6.33 1.16 -3.40
C TRP A 162 6.48 -0.07 -4.29
N LYS A 163 7.70 -0.60 -4.38
CA LYS A 163 8.01 -1.75 -5.24
C LYS A 163 8.65 -2.89 -4.46
N ILE A 164 8.45 -4.11 -4.94
CA ILE A 164 9.09 -5.29 -4.37
C ILE A 164 9.82 -6.04 -5.49
N PRO A 165 11.16 -6.05 -5.54
CA PRO A 165 11.90 -6.83 -6.54
C PRO A 165 11.51 -8.30 -6.47
N PRO A 166 11.34 -9.07 -7.55
CA PRO A 166 11.68 -8.70 -8.92
C PRO A 166 10.58 -7.90 -9.64
N PHE A 167 9.47 -7.61 -8.98
CA PHE A 167 8.37 -6.87 -9.57
C PHE A 167 8.73 -5.39 -9.73
N ASP A 168 8.49 -4.88 -10.93
CA ASP A 168 8.61 -3.46 -11.25
C ASP A 168 7.29 -2.71 -11.06
N GLU A 169 6.19 -3.45 -10.90
CA GLU A 169 4.84 -2.96 -10.65
C GLU A 169 4.67 -2.40 -9.23
N GLU A 170 3.63 -1.58 -9.07
CA GLU A 170 3.26 -1.02 -7.79
C GLU A 170 2.69 -2.09 -6.85
N ILE A 171 3.11 -2.06 -5.59
CA ILE A 171 2.81 -3.13 -4.65
C ILE A 171 1.32 -3.27 -4.35
N LEU A 172 0.55 -2.18 -4.36
CA LEU A 172 -0.90 -2.25 -4.17
C LEU A 172 -1.57 -2.99 -5.33
N ASP A 173 -1.07 -2.86 -6.56
CA ASP A 173 -1.61 -3.56 -7.72
C ASP A 173 -1.26 -5.05 -7.66
N ILE A 174 -0.03 -5.37 -7.26
CA ILE A 174 0.42 -6.74 -7.00
C ILE A 174 -0.44 -7.40 -5.92
N ALA A 175 -0.64 -6.71 -4.78
CA ALA A 175 -1.42 -7.21 -3.66
C ALA A 175 -2.90 -7.42 -4.04
N THR A 176 -3.49 -6.45 -4.74
CA THR A 176 -4.84 -6.55 -5.34
C THR A 176 -4.97 -7.78 -6.24
N THR A 177 -3.98 -8.00 -7.12
CA THR A 177 -3.94 -9.15 -8.04
C THR A 177 -3.82 -10.46 -7.26
N ALA A 178 -2.96 -10.51 -6.25
CA ALA A 178 -2.80 -11.68 -5.39
C ALA A 178 -4.09 -12.03 -4.65
N TRP A 179 -4.78 -11.03 -4.10
CA TRP A 179 -6.06 -11.20 -3.42
C TRP A 179 -7.12 -11.78 -4.35
N ARG A 180 -7.24 -11.27 -5.58
CA ARG A 180 -8.19 -11.78 -6.58
C ARG A 180 -7.92 -13.25 -6.91
N LYS A 181 -6.66 -13.62 -7.17
CA LYS A 181 -6.27 -15.01 -7.48
C LYS A 181 -6.61 -15.98 -6.35
N VAL A 182 -6.38 -15.59 -5.09
CA VAL A 182 -6.75 -16.42 -3.94
C VAL A 182 -8.26 -16.45 -3.72
N GLY A 183 -8.94 -15.32 -3.92
CA GLY A 183 -10.39 -15.22 -3.90
C GLY A 183 -11.06 -16.13 -4.94
N GLU A 184 -10.50 -16.26 -6.15
CA GLU A 184 -10.97 -17.20 -7.17
C GLU A 184 -10.93 -18.65 -6.67
N VAL A 185 -9.93 -19.04 -5.88
CA VAL A 185 -9.88 -20.38 -5.28
C VAL A 185 -10.99 -20.57 -4.24
N VAL A 186 -11.29 -19.54 -3.43
CA VAL A 186 -12.42 -19.57 -2.50
C VAL A 186 -13.74 -19.72 -3.27
N MET A 187 -13.96 -18.91 -4.33
CA MET A 187 -15.14 -19.00 -5.18
C MET A 187 -15.29 -20.37 -5.85
N ASN A 188 -14.19 -20.93 -6.36
CA ASN A 188 -14.19 -22.25 -6.98
C ASN A 188 -14.52 -23.35 -5.95
N THR A 189 -14.11 -23.16 -4.70
CA THR A 189 -14.44 -24.07 -3.60
C THR A 189 -15.93 -24.01 -3.26
N GLN A 190 -16.52 -22.82 -3.20
CA GLN A 190 -17.97 -22.66 -3.02
C GLN A 190 -18.76 -23.28 -4.18
N LYS A 191 -18.33 -23.07 -5.42
CA LYS A 191 -18.93 -23.73 -6.60
C LYS A 191 -18.85 -25.26 -6.52
N TRP A 192 -17.72 -25.80 -6.06
CA TRP A 192 -17.54 -27.24 -5.86
C TRP A 192 -18.49 -27.80 -4.80
N LEU A 193 -18.74 -27.04 -3.74
CA LEU A 193 -19.73 -27.34 -2.70
C LEU A 193 -21.19 -27.21 -3.17
N GLY A 194 -21.43 -26.64 -4.36
CA GLY A 194 -22.78 -26.30 -4.82
C GLY A 194 -23.37 -25.06 -4.13
N GLU A 195 -22.53 -24.25 -3.48
CA GLU A 195 -22.91 -22.98 -2.85
C GLU A 195 -22.84 -21.82 -3.85
N GLU A 196 -23.52 -20.72 -3.52
CA GLU A 196 -23.39 -19.47 -4.27
C GLU A 196 -22.02 -18.83 -4.00
N PRO A 197 -21.21 -18.57 -5.03
CA PRO A 197 -19.88 -17.99 -4.86
C PRO A 197 -19.97 -16.53 -4.42
N ILE A 198 -19.08 -16.13 -3.52
CA ILE A 198 -18.87 -14.71 -3.19
C ILE A 198 -18.43 -13.92 -4.42
N GLN A 199 -18.69 -12.62 -4.40
CA GLN A 199 -18.13 -11.71 -5.39
C GLN A 199 -16.74 -11.26 -4.94
N THR A 200 -15.76 -11.36 -5.82
CA THR A 200 -14.37 -10.93 -5.58
C THR A 200 -14.03 -9.72 -6.45
N ASN A 201 -14.92 -8.73 -6.48
CA ASN A 201 -14.61 -7.43 -7.09
C ASN A 201 -13.98 -6.51 -6.04
N LEU A 202 -13.15 -5.57 -6.51
CA LEU A 202 -12.47 -4.57 -5.67
C LEU A 202 -12.87 -3.17 -6.14
N GLU A 203 -14.16 -2.99 -6.45
CA GLU A 203 -14.71 -1.69 -6.87
C GLU A 203 -14.67 -0.64 -5.74
N CYS A 204 -14.50 -1.08 -4.50
CA CYS A 204 -14.32 -0.25 -3.32
C CYS A 204 -12.93 0.40 -3.20
N MET A 205 -11.93 -0.09 -3.93
CA MET A 205 -10.57 0.47 -3.90
C MET A 205 -10.53 1.77 -4.71
N HIS A 206 -9.86 2.81 -4.20
CA HIS A 206 -9.70 4.05 -4.95
C HIS A 206 -8.74 3.86 -6.12
N ALA A 207 -8.91 4.67 -7.16
CA ALA A 207 -7.98 4.68 -8.27
C ALA A 207 -6.58 5.09 -7.79
N SER A 208 -5.59 4.35 -8.25
CA SER A 208 -4.16 4.43 -7.91
C SER A 208 -3.62 5.86 -7.83
N ASN A 209 -4.02 6.74 -8.76
CA ASN A 209 -3.58 8.13 -8.82
C ASN A 209 -4.00 8.99 -7.61
N TYR A 210 -5.09 8.65 -6.92
CA TYR A 210 -5.52 9.34 -5.70
C TYR A 210 -4.83 8.84 -4.44
N VAL A 211 -4.34 7.61 -4.48
CA VAL A 211 -3.67 6.95 -3.35
C VAL A 211 -2.20 7.33 -3.33
N TYR A 212 -1.57 7.42 -4.50
CA TYR A 212 -0.12 7.59 -4.61
C TYR A 212 0.33 9.03 -4.44
N MET A 213 -0.60 9.99 -4.54
CA MET A 213 -0.31 11.41 -4.48
C MET A 213 -0.87 12.03 -3.20
N LYS A 214 0.02 12.62 -2.42
CA LYS A 214 -0.31 13.50 -1.29
C LYS A 214 -0.15 14.95 -1.73
N VAL A 215 -1.25 15.70 -1.71
CA VAL A 215 -1.27 17.13 -2.07
C VAL A 215 -1.31 17.97 -0.80
N TYR A 216 -0.57 19.07 -0.80
CA TYR A 216 -0.44 19.97 0.33
C TYR A 216 -0.98 21.35 -0.01
N PRO A 217 -1.78 21.99 0.86
CA PRO A 217 -2.22 23.36 0.61
C PRO A 217 -1.05 24.33 0.75
N ARG A 218 -1.00 25.37 -0.08
CA ARG A 218 0.06 26.40 -0.04
C ARG A 218 0.17 27.07 1.35
N THR A 219 -0.96 27.28 2.03
CA THR A 219 -1.00 27.82 3.40
C THR A 219 -0.25 26.95 4.41
N LEU A 220 -0.21 25.63 4.22
CA LEU A 220 0.60 24.74 5.05
C LEU A 220 2.10 24.98 4.80
N ILE A 221 2.51 25.19 3.55
CA ILE A 221 3.90 25.52 3.21
C ILE A 221 4.32 26.83 3.86
N GLU A 222 3.50 27.87 3.78
CA GLU A 222 3.75 29.16 4.43
C GLU A 222 3.91 29.00 5.95
N ASN A 223 3.04 28.21 6.59
CA ASN A 223 3.15 27.93 8.03
C ASN A 223 4.44 27.20 8.38
N ILE A 224 4.88 26.24 7.56
CA ILE A 224 6.16 25.54 7.76
C ILE A 224 7.33 26.51 7.63
N LYS A 225 7.32 27.39 6.61
CA LYS A 225 8.36 28.42 6.43
C LYS A 225 8.44 29.35 7.64
N ASN A 226 7.29 29.79 8.15
CA ASN A 226 7.22 30.64 9.35
C ASN A 226 7.74 29.91 10.59
N ASP A 227 7.37 28.64 10.79
CA ASP A 227 7.88 27.83 11.91
C ASP A 227 9.42 27.67 11.82
N LEU A 228 9.96 27.37 10.64
CA LEU A 228 11.41 27.29 10.41
C LEU A 228 12.12 28.63 10.67
N SER A 229 11.51 29.74 10.28
CA SER A 229 12.05 31.09 10.50
C SER A 229 12.08 31.49 11.98
N ASN A 230 11.26 30.85 12.81
CA ASN A 230 11.20 31.07 14.25
C ASN A 230 11.98 29.99 15.03
N ASP A 231 12.89 29.26 14.36
CA ASP A 231 13.73 28.20 14.94
C ASP A 231 12.92 27.10 15.66
N VAL A 232 11.70 26.82 15.19
CA VAL A 232 10.88 25.73 15.73
C VAL A 232 11.54 24.39 15.40
N ASP A 233 11.61 23.49 16.40
CA ASP A 233 12.25 22.19 16.23
C ASP A 233 11.59 21.37 15.11
N PHE A 234 12.43 20.74 14.28
CA PHE A 234 12.01 19.94 13.13
C PHE A 234 10.97 18.86 13.50
N ARG A 235 11.12 18.21 14.66
CA ARG A 235 10.18 17.17 15.10
C ARG A 235 8.83 17.77 15.47
N GLU A 236 8.81 18.97 16.03
CA GLU A 236 7.58 19.68 16.35
C GLU A 236 6.80 20.02 15.08
N ILE A 237 7.48 20.55 14.06
CA ILE A 237 6.89 20.85 12.75
C ILE A 237 6.33 19.56 12.12
N LEU A 238 7.08 18.47 12.17
CA LEU A 238 6.62 17.17 11.64
C LEU A 238 5.37 16.66 12.37
N VAL A 239 5.29 16.81 13.70
CA VAL A 239 4.09 16.43 14.48
C VAL A 239 2.89 17.29 14.08
N LYS A 240 3.07 18.60 13.89
CA LYS A 240 2.00 19.50 13.40
C LYS A 240 1.55 19.07 11.99
N LEU A 241 2.50 18.80 11.10
CA LEU A 241 2.24 18.42 9.71
C LEU A 241 1.44 17.12 9.62
N LYS A 242 1.81 16.11 10.42
CA LYS A 242 1.05 14.87 10.54
C LYS A 242 -0.39 15.16 10.95
N ARG A 243 -0.61 15.91 12.04
CA ARG A 243 -1.98 16.25 12.51
C ARG A 243 -2.83 16.97 11.47
N LEU A 244 -2.23 17.83 10.65
CA LEU A 244 -2.95 18.60 9.63
C LEU A 244 -3.22 17.81 8.35
N THR A 245 -2.51 16.70 8.14
CA THR A 245 -2.61 15.90 6.92
C THR A 245 -3.11 14.48 7.15
N SER A 246 -3.29 14.04 8.40
CA SER A 246 -4.03 12.85 8.79
C SER A 246 -5.50 13.01 8.42
N LYS A 247 -5.99 12.19 7.48
CA LYS A 247 -7.42 12.06 7.15
C LYS A 247 -8.13 11.06 8.06
#